data_AF-A0A1I2BRJ5-F1
#
_entry.id   AF-A0A1I2BRJ5-F1
#
_cell.length_a   1.000
_cell.length_b   1.000
_cell.length_c   1.000
_cell.angle_alpha   90.00
_cell.angle_beta   90.00
_cell.angle_gamma   90.00
#
_symmetry.space_group_name_H-M   'P 1'
#
loop_
_entity.id
_entity.type
_entity.pdbx_description
1 polymer ?
#
loop_
_entity_poly.entity_id
_entity_poly.type
_entity_poly.pdbx_seq_one_letter_code
_entity_poly.pdbx_strand_id
1 'polypeptide(L)'
;MQVTEAFNGNPPGEADIEDLLDTKIYEALVRESYAKELKGKKLVLNDNIPRIAKRVELALADIGIEFHKTRPTRLLLTKMSNDVKAVLSEETAIQFEKLFEGINARFQKIDERGGTNLMPKTK
;
A
#
# COMPACT_ATOMS: atom_id res chain seq x y z
N MET A 1 7.46 -10.09 -9.34
CA MET A 1 6.04 -10.02 -8.99
C MET A 1 5.72 -8.56 -8.94
N GLN A 2 4.75 -8.12 -9.73
CA GLN A 2 4.23 -6.76 -9.60
C GLN A 2 3.04 -6.79 -8.64
N VAL A 3 2.81 -5.71 -7.92
CA VAL A 3 1.66 -5.59 -6.99
C VAL A 3 0.33 -5.74 -7.74
N THR A 4 0.30 -5.34 -9.02
CA THR A 4 -0.83 -5.51 -9.93
C THR A 4 -1.32 -6.96 -10.04
N GLU A 5 -0.43 -7.95 -9.90
CA GLU A 5 -0.77 -9.39 -9.94
C GLU A 5 -1.66 -9.83 -8.77
N ALA A 6 -1.76 -9.03 -7.69
CA ALA A 6 -2.54 -9.34 -6.50
C ALA A 6 -4.03 -8.96 -6.61
N PHE A 7 -4.40 -8.14 -7.61
CA PHE A 7 -5.77 -7.69 -7.81
C PHE A 7 -6.63 -8.74 -8.52
N ASN A 8 -7.89 -8.89 -8.08
CA ASN A 8 -8.87 -9.74 -8.73
C ASN A 8 -9.46 -9.08 -9.97
N GLY A 9 -9.75 -9.88 -11.00
CA GLY A 9 -10.48 -9.43 -12.18
C GLY A 9 -9.60 -8.67 -13.16
N ASN A 10 -9.83 -7.36 -13.29
CA ASN A 10 -9.08 -6.49 -14.21
C ASN A 10 -8.02 -5.70 -13.43
N PRO A 11 -6.78 -6.19 -13.33
CA PRO A 11 -5.74 -5.53 -12.55
C PRO A 11 -5.39 -4.16 -13.15
N PRO A 12 -5.04 -3.18 -12.30
CA PRO A 12 -4.59 -1.87 -12.80
C PRO A 12 -3.26 -2.00 -13.54
N GLY A 13 -2.99 -1.06 -14.45
CA GLY A 13 -1.71 -1.02 -15.18
C GLY A 13 -0.49 -0.70 -14.29
N GLU A 14 -0.72 -0.07 -13.14
CA GLU A 14 0.28 0.22 -12.11
C GLU A 14 -0.41 0.20 -10.74
N ALA A 15 0.26 -0.34 -9.73
CA ALA A 15 -0.19 -0.32 -8.34
C ALA A 15 1.01 -0.29 -7.39
N ASP A 16 0.90 0.53 -6.34
CA ASP A 16 1.76 0.52 -5.16
C ASP A 16 1.16 -0.43 -4.11
N ILE A 17 1.93 -0.80 -3.07
CA ILE A 17 1.44 -1.70 -2.01
C ILE A 17 0.25 -1.11 -1.24
N GLU A 18 0.18 0.22 -1.12
CA GLU A 18 -0.93 0.93 -0.51
C GLU A 18 -2.25 0.77 -1.28
N ASP A 19 -2.20 0.47 -2.58
CA ASP A 19 -3.39 0.23 -3.40
C ASP A 19 -4.07 -1.11 -3.07
N LEU A 20 -3.40 -1.99 -2.32
CA LEU A 20 -4.00 -3.24 -1.82
C LEU A 20 -4.94 -3.02 -0.63
N LEU A 21 -4.85 -1.85 0.00
CA LEU A 21 -5.77 -1.46 1.07
C LEU A 21 -7.07 -0.94 0.46
N ASP A 22 -8.18 -1.19 1.13
CA ASP A 22 -9.42 -0.49 0.82
C ASP A 22 -9.19 1.03 0.80
N THR A 23 -9.62 1.68 -0.28
CA THR A 23 -9.38 3.12 -0.51
C THR A 23 -9.89 3.98 0.64
N LYS A 24 -11.05 3.65 1.22
CA LYS A 24 -11.63 4.39 2.35
C LYS A 24 -10.85 4.16 3.63
N ILE A 25 -10.32 2.95 3.85
CA ILE A 25 -9.43 2.67 4.98
C ILE A 25 -8.15 3.49 4.86
N TYR A 26 -7.51 3.49 3.69
CA TYR A 26 -6.29 4.28 3.47
C TYR A 26 -6.55 5.78 3.65
N GLU A 27 -7.64 6.30 3.08
CA GLU A 27 -8.04 7.69 3.26
C GLU A 27 -8.29 8.02 4.74
N ALA A 28 -8.95 7.14 5.50
CA ALA A 28 -9.17 7.33 6.93
C ALA A 28 -7.85 7.40 7.71
N LEU A 29 -6.88 6.53 7.40
CA LEU A 29 -5.54 6.55 7.99
C LEU A 29 -4.80 7.87 7.70
N VAL A 30 -4.93 8.39 6.48
CA VAL A 30 -4.37 9.69 6.10
C VAL A 30 -5.06 10.81 6.89
N ARG A 31 -6.39 10.85 6.91
CA ARG A 31 -7.13 11.90 7.63
C ARG A 31 -6.80 11.92 9.12
N GLU A 32 -6.70 10.76 9.74
CA GLU A 32 -6.34 10.63 11.15
C GLU A 32 -4.88 11.03 11.40
N SER A 33 -3.96 10.55 10.56
CA SER A 33 -2.53 10.86 10.73
C SER A 33 -2.19 12.33 10.48
N TYR A 34 -3.01 13.08 9.72
CA TYR A 34 -2.87 14.52 9.44
C TYR A 34 -3.95 15.38 10.11
N ALA A 35 -4.66 14.86 11.12
CA ALA A 35 -5.83 15.54 11.70
C ALA A 35 -5.55 16.96 12.21
N LYS A 36 -4.32 17.22 12.69
CA LYS A 36 -3.91 18.55 13.17
C LYS A 36 -3.77 19.54 12.02
N GLU A 37 -3.11 19.14 10.95
CA GLU A 37 -2.84 19.96 9.77
C GLU A 37 -4.08 20.17 8.89
N LEU A 38 -5.01 19.20 8.93
CA LEU A 38 -6.29 19.27 8.23
C LEU A 38 -7.33 20.14 8.95
N LYS A 39 -7.03 20.67 10.14
CA LYS A 39 -7.98 21.51 10.88
C LYS A 39 -8.34 22.75 10.07
N GLY A 40 -9.62 22.87 9.70
CA GLY A 40 -10.13 23.98 8.88
C GLY A 40 -9.80 23.87 7.38
N LYS A 41 -9.21 22.76 6.93
CA LYS A 41 -8.92 22.48 5.52
C LYS A 41 -9.75 21.29 5.03
N LYS A 42 -10.08 21.26 3.75
CA LYS A 42 -10.79 20.14 3.12
C LYS A 42 -9.83 19.35 2.24
N LEU A 43 -9.56 18.10 2.60
CA LEU A 43 -8.84 17.14 1.75
C LEU A 43 -9.83 16.52 0.75
N VAL A 44 -9.57 16.64 -0.55
CA VAL A 44 -10.39 16.08 -1.64
C VAL A 44 -9.49 15.22 -2.52
N LEU A 45 -9.76 13.92 -2.61
CA LEU A 45 -9.01 13.01 -3.48
C LEU A 45 -9.59 13.02 -4.89
N ASN A 46 -8.72 12.91 -5.89
CA ASN A 46 -9.12 12.81 -7.30
C ASN A 46 -9.10 11.35 -7.74
N ASP A 47 -10.29 10.77 -7.95
CA ASP A 47 -10.46 9.35 -8.30
C ASP A 47 -9.95 8.98 -9.71
N ASN A 48 -9.61 9.97 -10.55
CA ASN A 48 -9.04 9.71 -11.87
C ASN A 48 -7.55 9.35 -11.83
N ILE A 49 -6.88 9.51 -10.70
CA ILE A 49 -5.46 9.14 -10.54
C ILE A 49 -5.42 7.70 -10.03
N PRO A 50 -4.83 6.73 -10.73
CA PRO A 50 -4.92 5.32 -10.33
C PRO A 50 -4.41 5.04 -8.91
N ARG A 51 -3.19 5.48 -8.59
CA ARG A 51 -2.51 5.17 -7.32
C ARG A 51 -2.98 6.04 -6.16
N ILE A 52 -3.43 5.43 -5.07
CA ILE A 52 -3.99 6.11 -3.90
C ILE A 52 -2.96 7.00 -3.20
N ALA A 53 -1.71 6.55 -3.09
CA ALA A 53 -0.65 7.36 -2.51
C ALA A 53 -0.40 8.64 -3.32
N LYS A 54 -0.53 8.56 -4.65
CA LYS A 54 -0.40 9.72 -5.54
C LYS A 54 -1.62 10.65 -5.44
N ARG A 55 -2.84 10.11 -5.30
CA ARG A 55 -4.06 10.90 -5.01
C ARG A 55 -3.86 11.75 -3.76
N VAL A 56 -3.38 11.12 -2.69
CA VAL A 56 -3.17 11.77 -1.39
C VAL A 56 -2.05 12.80 -1.46
N GLU A 57 -0.93 12.49 -2.12
CA GLU A 57 0.18 13.42 -2.30
C GLU A 57 -0.29 14.73 -2.95
N LEU A 58 -1.02 14.62 -4.07
CA LEU A 58 -1.50 15.80 -4.81
C LEU A 58 -2.56 16.56 -4.01
N ALA A 59 -3.50 15.85 -3.37
CA ALA A 59 -4.54 16.48 -2.57
C ALA A 59 -4.00 17.23 -1.33
N LEU A 60 -2.93 16.72 -0.70
CA LEU A 60 -2.25 17.41 0.41
C LEU A 60 -1.42 18.60 -0.10
N ALA A 61 -0.74 18.44 -1.25
CA ALA A 61 0.00 19.53 -1.87
C ALA A 61 -0.90 20.72 -2.23
N ASP A 62 -2.10 20.47 -2.76
CA ASP A 62 -3.09 21.51 -3.10
C ASP A 62 -3.52 22.37 -1.90
N ILE A 63 -3.39 21.84 -0.68
CA ILE A 63 -3.70 22.55 0.57
C ILE A 63 -2.45 22.93 1.37
N GLY A 64 -1.28 22.89 0.72
CA GLY A 64 0.01 23.32 1.26
C GLY A 64 0.55 22.42 2.38
N ILE A 65 0.30 21.10 2.30
CA ILE A 65 0.80 20.11 3.26
C ILE A 65 1.71 19.13 2.52
N GLU A 66 2.92 18.91 3.05
CA GLU A 66 3.83 17.90 2.53
C GLU A 66 3.36 16.50 2.92
N PHE A 67 3.35 15.58 1.95
CA PHE A 67 2.96 14.20 2.20
C PHE A 67 4.15 13.32 2.60
N HIS A 68 4.14 12.86 3.84
CA HIS A 68 5.01 11.82 4.36
C HIS A 68 4.28 10.47 4.43
N LYS A 69 4.57 9.57 3.48
CA LYS A 69 3.99 8.21 3.40
C LYS A 69 4.13 7.42 4.71
N THR A 70 5.20 7.64 5.47
CA THR A 70 5.46 6.94 6.74
C THR A 70 4.42 7.22 7.83
N ARG A 71 3.71 8.35 7.79
CA ARG A 71 2.70 8.70 8.80
C ARG A 71 1.48 7.76 8.78
N PRO A 72 0.76 7.60 7.65
CA PRO A 72 -0.33 6.64 7.57
C PRO A 72 0.17 5.20 7.73
N THR A 73 1.36 4.84 7.26
CA THR A 73 1.94 3.50 7.47
C THR A 73 2.17 3.19 8.95
N ARG A 74 2.74 4.13 9.72
CA ARG A 74 2.94 3.94 11.17
C ARG A 74 1.61 3.76 11.89
N LEU A 75 0.61 4.57 11.54
CA LEU A 75 -0.73 4.46 12.12
C LEU A 75 -1.39 3.12 11.79
N LEU A 76 -1.27 2.66 10.53
CA LEU A 76 -1.73 1.34 10.10
C LEU A 76 -1.15 0.24 10.99
N LEU A 77 0.18 0.20 11.13
CA LEU A 77 0.87 -0.81 11.94
C LEU A 77 0.43 -0.76 13.42
N THR A 78 0.26 0.44 13.98
CA THR A 78 -0.24 0.61 15.35
C THR A 78 -1.69 0.13 15.50
N LYS A 79 -2.56 0.37 14.51
CA LYS A 79 -3.93 -0.15 14.56
C LYS A 79 -3.96 -1.66 14.36
N MET A 80 -3.18 -2.21 13.43
CA MET A 80 -3.06 -3.66 13.24
C MET A 80 -2.66 -4.40 14.52
N SER A 81 -1.77 -3.81 15.35
CA SER A 81 -1.35 -4.44 16.60
C SER A 81 -2.40 -4.40 17.71
N ASN A 82 -3.36 -3.48 17.63
CA ASN A 82 -4.35 -3.25 18.70
C ASN A 82 -5.76 -3.74 18.33
N ASP A 83 -6.17 -3.54 17.07
CA ASP A 83 -7.45 -3.94 16.51
C ASP A 83 -7.31 -4.11 14.98
N VAL A 84 -7.03 -5.33 14.56
CA VAL A 84 -6.86 -5.67 13.14
C VAL A 84 -8.12 -5.40 12.32
N LYS A 85 -9.31 -5.52 12.92
CA LYS A 85 -10.59 -5.33 12.21
C LYS A 85 -10.82 -3.87 11.83
N ALA A 86 -10.14 -2.93 12.48
CA ALA A 86 -10.21 -1.51 12.16
C ALA A 86 -9.51 -1.14 10.85
N VAL A 87 -8.66 -2.01 10.31
CA VAL A 87 -7.78 -1.71 9.16
C VAL A 87 -7.71 -2.81 8.09
N LEU A 88 -8.30 -3.98 8.36
CA LEU A 88 -8.30 -5.10 7.43
C LEU A 88 -9.73 -5.38 6.95
N SER A 89 -10.06 -4.94 5.72
CA SER A 89 -11.27 -5.39 5.04
C SER A 89 -11.08 -6.78 4.45
N GLU A 90 -12.19 -7.47 4.14
CA GLU A 90 -12.16 -8.77 3.45
C GLU A 90 -11.46 -8.67 2.10
N GLU A 91 -11.72 -7.61 1.33
CA GLU A 91 -11.04 -7.35 0.06
C GLU A 91 -9.53 -7.16 0.24
N THR A 92 -9.13 -6.37 1.23
CA THR A 92 -7.72 -6.16 1.57
C THR A 92 -7.06 -7.51 1.90
N ALA A 93 -7.70 -8.33 2.72
CA ALA A 93 -7.19 -9.64 3.09
C ALA A 93 -6.96 -10.53 1.86
N ILE A 94 -7.95 -10.64 0.97
CA ILE A 94 -7.87 -11.44 -0.26
C ILE A 94 -6.72 -10.97 -1.17
N GLN A 95 -6.55 -9.65 -1.32
CA GLN A 95 -5.49 -9.10 -2.17
C GLN A 95 -4.10 -9.36 -1.56
N PHE A 96 -3.94 -9.19 -0.24
CA PHE A 96 -2.68 -9.51 0.43
C PHE A 96 -2.37 -11.02 0.44
N GLU A 97 -3.36 -11.89 0.59
CA GLU A 97 -3.18 -13.34 0.47
C GLU A 97 -2.63 -13.71 -0.91
N LYS A 98 -3.20 -13.17 -1.99
CA LYS A 98 -2.69 -13.37 -3.36
C LYS A 98 -1.27 -12.84 -3.55
N LEU A 99 -0.97 -11.68 -2.96
CA LEU A 99 0.39 -11.15 -2.96
C LEU A 99 1.35 -12.15 -2.30
N PHE A 100 1.00 -12.66 -1.11
CA PHE A 100 1.83 -13.61 -0.39
C PHE A 100 2.00 -14.93 -1.13
N GLU A 101 0.95 -15.48 -1.73
CA GLU A 101 1.03 -16.67 -2.59
C GLU A 101 2.01 -16.45 -3.74
N GLY A 102 1.93 -15.31 -4.43
CA GLY A 102 2.83 -14.94 -5.51
C GLY A 102 4.29 -14.78 -5.06
N ILE A 103 4.52 -14.22 -3.88
CA ILE A 103 5.85 -14.10 -3.26
C ILE A 103 6.42 -15.48 -2.96
N ASN A 104 5.64 -16.32 -2.25
CA ASN A 104 6.04 -17.64 -1.83
C ASN A 104 6.38 -18.54 -3.02
N ALA A 105 5.56 -18.53 -4.07
CA ALA A 105 5.83 -19.29 -5.29
C ALA A 105 7.13 -18.86 -5.99
N ARG A 106 7.51 -17.59 -5.89
CA ARG A 106 8.78 -17.10 -6.46
C ARG A 106 9.97 -17.43 -5.59
N PHE A 107 9.84 -17.36 -4.26
CA PHE A 107 10.89 -17.84 -3.37
C PHE A 107 11.16 -19.32 -3.56
N GLN A 108 10.11 -20.14 -3.70
CA GLN A 108 10.25 -21.55 -4.01
C GLN A 108 11.02 -21.76 -5.33
N LYS A 109 10.66 -21.04 -6.40
CA LYS A 109 11.40 -21.13 -7.68
C LYS A 109 12.85 -20.67 -7.57
N ILE A 110 13.18 -19.74 -6.68
CA ILE A 110 14.56 -19.30 -6.43
C ILE A 110 15.33 -20.41 -5.72
N ASP A 111 14.73 -21.03 -4.69
CA ASP A 111 15.30 -22.14 -3.95
C ASP A 111 15.57 -23.36 -4.85
N GLU A 112 14.58 -23.75 -5.66
CA GLU A 112 14.68 -24.82 -6.67
C GLU A 112 15.81 -24.57 -7.70
N ARG A 113 16.20 -23.30 -7.92
CA ARG A 113 17.30 -22.91 -8.83
C ARG A 113 18.66 -22.81 -8.12
N GLY A 114 18.75 -23.18 -6.85
CA GLY A 114 19.99 -23.14 -6.05
C GLY A 114 20.30 -21.76 -5.46
N GLY A 115 19.26 -21.09 -4.93
CA GLY A 115 19.15 -19.67 -4.56
C GLY A 115 20.11 -19.08 -3.49
N THR A 116 21.37 -19.50 -3.45
CA THR A 116 22.44 -18.86 -2.65
C THR A 116 23.71 -18.55 -3.44
N ASN A 117 23.76 -18.79 -4.76
CA ASN A 117 24.86 -18.33 -5.63
C ASN A 117 24.80 -16.81 -5.89
N LEU A 118 24.87 -16.02 -4.82
CA LEU A 118 25.02 -14.56 -4.81
C LEU A 118 26.47 -14.11 -4.64
N MET A 119 27.47 -15.00 -4.80
CA MET A 119 28.85 -14.53 -4.89
C MET A 119 29.10 -13.91 -6.27
N PRO A 120 29.61 -12.66 -6.34
CA PRO A 120 30.08 -12.12 -7.61
C PRO A 120 31.23 -12.99 -8.09
N LYS A 121 31.14 -13.47 -9.35
CA LYS A 121 32.31 -14.07 -10.02
C LYS A 121 33.40 -13.01 -10.06
N THR A 122 34.38 -13.13 -9.16
CA THR A 122 35.60 -12.32 -9.21
C THR A 122 36.33 -12.72 -10.49
N LYS A 123 36.74 -11.71 -11.27
CA LYS A 123 37.46 -11.87 -12.53
C LYS A 123 38.77 -12.60 -12.35
#